data_AF-A0A7W8VAH7-F1
#
_entry.id   AF-A0A7W8VAH7-F1
#
_cell.length_a   1.000
_cell.length_b   1.000
_cell.length_c   1.000
_cell.angle_alpha   90.00
_cell.angle_beta   90.00
_cell.angle_gamma   90.00
#
_symmetry.space_group_name_H-M   'P 1'
#
loop_
_entity.id
_entity.type
_entity.pdbx_description
1 polymer ?
#
loop_
_entity_poly.entity_id
_entity_poly.type
_entity_poly.pdbx_seq_one_letter_code
_entity_poly.pdbx_strand_id
1 'polypeptide(L)'
;MAQQAAAMPGTRLVYVADREGDIAALMQRAQELGEAADWLIRSQHNCALKGEAKLWETVHASEVLGHVSFVLPGRGGQKAREAKQELRAQRVKLPGRGGVELSCIEACEVNAPTGVKPVVWRLLSNREVPDAHALTELIDRYRARWEIEMFFNVFKNACRVETLQLSQMERVEKALVLYMVVSWRIARLMRLGRTCPDLDASLLFEADEIHGPHVLSKKPRPKKPPTLNQMIRMIASLGGFLGHKGDGEPGAKTLWIGMQRVMDAVITIQILRDGYDTSV
;
A
#
# COMPACT_ATOMS: atom_id res chain seq x y z
N MET A 1 4.06 -12.85 -12.28
CA MET A 1 5.23 -12.42 -11.49
C MET A 1 6.53 -13.11 -11.90
N ALA A 2 6.66 -14.45 -11.86
CA ALA A 2 7.90 -15.13 -12.29
C ALA A 2 8.34 -14.78 -13.73
N GLN A 3 7.40 -14.77 -14.69
CA GLN A 3 7.68 -14.31 -16.06
C GLN A 3 8.12 -12.84 -16.14
N GLN A 4 7.56 -11.97 -15.29
CA GLN A 4 7.94 -10.55 -15.25
C GLN A 4 9.32 -10.36 -14.63
N ALA A 5 9.70 -11.18 -13.64
CA ALA A 5 11.02 -11.12 -13.03
C ALA A 5 12.13 -11.43 -14.04
N ALA A 6 11.89 -12.41 -14.92
CA ALA A 6 12.80 -12.74 -16.01
C ALA A 6 13.03 -11.56 -16.99
N ALA A 7 12.01 -10.69 -17.16
CA ALA A 7 12.12 -9.49 -17.99
C ALA A 7 12.76 -8.29 -17.26
N MET A 8 13.01 -8.38 -15.95
CA MET A 8 13.50 -7.28 -15.10
C MET A 8 14.70 -7.71 -14.24
N PRO A 9 15.84 -8.12 -14.82
CA PRO A 9 16.96 -8.71 -14.07
C PRO A 9 17.60 -7.75 -13.05
N GLY A 10 17.49 -6.43 -13.27
CA GLY A 10 17.96 -5.41 -12.33
C GLY A 10 16.99 -5.08 -11.19
N THR A 11 15.82 -5.72 -11.14
CA THR A 11 14.78 -5.44 -10.14
C THR A 11 14.37 -6.71 -9.42
N ARG A 12 14.47 -6.70 -8.09
CA ARG A 12 14.00 -7.81 -7.26
C ARG A 12 12.48 -7.72 -7.08
N LEU A 13 11.77 -8.70 -7.59
CA LEU A 13 10.33 -8.84 -7.40
C LEU A 13 10.05 -9.67 -6.14
N VAL A 14 9.19 -9.17 -5.25
CA VAL A 14 8.80 -9.84 -4.00
C VAL A 14 7.28 -9.95 -3.92
N TYR A 15 6.75 -11.16 -3.94
CA TYR A 15 5.33 -11.44 -3.75
C TYR A 15 4.99 -11.35 -2.26
N VAL A 16 4.23 -10.33 -1.85
CA VAL A 16 3.83 -10.14 -0.46
C VAL A 16 2.34 -10.46 -0.30
N ALA A 17 2.01 -11.39 0.60
CA ALA A 17 0.63 -11.83 0.82
C ALA A 17 0.29 -11.99 2.30
N ASP A 18 -1.00 -11.88 2.62
CA ASP A 18 -1.50 -12.19 3.95
C ASP A 18 -1.67 -13.72 4.15
N ARG A 19 -2.52 -14.10 5.11
CA ARG A 19 -2.78 -15.49 5.48
C ARG A 19 -3.38 -16.31 4.35
N GLU A 20 -4.17 -15.71 3.46
CA GLU A 20 -4.76 -16.43 2.34
C GLU A 20 -3.71 -16.82 1.29
N GLY A 21 -2.55 -16.16 1.30
CA GLY A 21 -1.41 -16.54 0.49
C GLY A 21 -0.64 -17.77 1.01
N ASP A 22 -0.99 -18.31 2.19
CA ASP A 22 -0.28 -19.42 2.84
C ASP A 22 -0.54 -20.78 2.16
N ILE A 23 -0.19 -20.87 0.88
CA ILE A 23 -0.51 -21.99 -0.01
C ILE A 23 0.78 -22.76 -0.34
N ALA A 24 0.88 -24.00 0.13
CA ALA A 24 2.06 -24.84 -0.08
C ALA A 24 2.38 -25.09 -1.57
N ALA A 25 1.35 -25.29 -2.40
CA ALA A 25 1.51 -25.49 -3.84
C ALA A 25 2.15 -24.28 -4.54
N LEU A 26 1.86 -23.06 -4.08
CA LEU A 26 2.47 -21.84 -4.61
C LEU A 26 3.97 -21.80 -4.29
N MET A 27 4.35 -22.16 -3.06
CA MET A 27 5.75 -22.19 -2.62
C MET A 27 6.56 -23.26 -3.38
N GLN A 28 5.98 -24.46 -3.55
CA GLN A 28 6.59 -25.53 -4.35
C GLN A 28 6.79 -25.09 -5.79
N ARG A 29 5.75 -24.50 -6.41
CA ARG A 29 5.84 -24.01 -7.77
C ARG A 29 6.90 -22.91 -7.93
N ALA A 30 7.03 -22.03 -6.94
CA ALA A 30 8.08 -21.02 -6.94
C ALA A 30 9.48 -21.67 -6.92
N GLN A 31 9.69 -22.69 -6.08
CA GLN A 31 10.95 -23.43 -6.02
C GLN A 31 11.26 -24.18 -7.32
N GLU A 32 10.28 -24.85 -7.94
CA GLU A 32 10.42 -25.51 -9.25
C GLU A 32 10.84 -24.55 -10.37
N LEU A 33 10.37 -23.30 -10.29
CA LEU A 33 10.72 -22.24 -11.23
C LEU A 33 12.03 -21.53 -10.86
N GLY A 34 12.82 -22.09 -9.95
CA GLY A 34 14.10 -21.53 -9.52
C GLY A 34 13.99 -20.23 -8.73
N GLU A 35 12.84 -19.98 -8.11
CA GLU A 35 12.57 -18.78 -7.30
C GLU A 35 12.82 -17.47 -8.05
N ALA A 36 12.40 -17.41 -9.31
CA ALA A 36 12.54 -16.21 -10.15
C ALA A 36 11.99 -14.93 -9.50
N ALA A 37 11.02 -15.05 -8.58
CA ALA A 37 10.59 -13.97 -7.70
C ALA A 37 10.59 -14.47 -6.25
N ASP A 38 11.01 -13.60 -5.33
CA ASP A 38 10.95 -13.86 -3.90
C ASP A 38 9.51 -13.79 -3.41
N TRP A 39 9.23 -14.38 -2.25
CA TRP A 39 7.92 -14.30 -1.61
C TRP A 39 8.03 -14.07 -0.11
N LEU A 40 7.03 -13.40 0.45
CA LEU A 40 6.90 -13.07 1.86
C LEU A 40 5.43 -13.15 2.25
N ILE A 41 5.07 -14.22 2.94
CA ILE A 41 3.68 -14.64 3.13
C ILE A 41 3.39 -14.72 4.62
N ARG A 42 2.29 -14.14 5.09
CA ARG A 42 1.86 -14.34 6.47
C ARG A 42 1.34 -15.76 6.66
N SER A 43 1.88 -16.46 7.64
CA SER A 43 1.45 -17.80 7.97
C SER A 43 0.06 -17.82 8.61
N GLN A 44 -0.77 -18.72 8.13
CA GLN A 44 -2.05 -19.11 8.70
C GLN A 44 -1.90 -20.34 9.61
N HIS A 45 -1.01 -21.26 9.25
CA HIS A 45 -0.92 -22.57 9.88
C HIS A 45 0.25 -22.69 10.86
N ASN A 46 -0.01 -23.32 12.01
CA ASN A 46 1.03 -23.74 12.94
C ASN A 46 1.33 -25.23 12.71
N CYS A 47 2.22 -25.53 11.78
CA CYS A 47 2.55 -26.89 11.38
C CYS A 47 3.46 -27.56 12.41
N ALA A 48 3.35 -28.89 12.55
CA ALA A 48 4.32 -29.67 13.32
C ALA A 48 5.65 -29.79 12.58
N LEU A 49 6.75 -29.70 13.33
CA LEU A 49 8.08 -30.08 12.86
C LEU A 49 8.28 -31.59 13.02
N LYS A 50 9.34 -32.16 12.42
CA LYS A 50 9.73 -33.56 12.65
C LYS A 50 10.16 -33.70 14.13
N GLY A 51 9.24 -34.07 15.02
CA GLY A 51 9.51 -34.22 16.46
C GLY A 51 8.47 -33.62 17.40
N GLU A 52 7.19 -33.57 17.00
CA GLU A 52 6.03 -33.10 17.81
C GLU A 52 5.98 -31.61 18.19
N ALA A 53 7.11 -30.91 18.23
CA ALA A 53 7.14 -29.47 18.48
C ALA A 53 6.44 -28.68 17.36
N LYS A 54 5.65 -27.67 17.73
CA LYS A 54 5.00 -26.78 16.75
C LYS A 54 5.97 -25.71 16.27
N LEU A 55 5.91 -25.42 14.97
CA LEU A 55 6.79 -24.47 14.30
C LEU A 55 6.97 -23.16 15.06
N TRP A 56 5.85 -22.50 15.41
CA TRP A 56 5.93 -21.17 16.00
C TRP A 56 6.36 -21.17 17.47
N GLU A 57 6.22 -22.29 18.17
CA GLU A 57 6.78 -22.44 19.54
C GLU A 57 8.30 -22.52 19.47
N THR A 58 8.84 -23.28 18.51
CA THR A 58 10.28 -23.37 18.26
C THR A 58 10.88 -22.04 17.83
N VAL A 59 10.22 -21.31 16.92
CA VAL A 59 10.68 -19.98 16.48
C VAL A 59 10.62 -18.98 17.64
N HIS A 60 9.56 -19.01 18.46
CA HIS A 60 9.43 -18.10 19.60
C HIS A 60 10.51 -18.30 20.66
N ALA A 61 10.91 -19.55 20.90
CA ALA A 61 11.98 -19.90 21.83
C ALA A 61 13.39 -19.53 21.34
N SER A 62 13.55 -19.10 20.09
CA SER A 62 14.84 -18.70 19.54
C SER A 62 15.31 -17.33 20.04
N GLU A 63 16.60 -17.08 19.85
CA GLU A 63 17.22 -15.80 20.21
C GLU A 63 16.57 -14.62 19.46
N VAL A 64 16.44 -13.50 20.16
CA VAL A 64 16.02 -12.24 19.55
C VAL A 64 17.15 -11.72 18.67
N LEU A 65 16.90 -11.68 17.37
CA LEU A 65 17.89 -11.23 16.38
C LEU A 65 17.82 -9.72 16.12
N GLY A 66 16.70 -9.07 16.45
CA GLY A 66 16.53 -7.65 16.19
C GLY A 66 15.25 -7.06 16.76
N HIS A 67 15.05 -5.77 16.51
CA HIS A 67 13.89 -5.03 16.96
C HIS A 67 13.41 -4.08 15.86
N VAL A 68 12.10 -3.81 15.86
CA VAL A 68 11.50 -2.75 15.04
C VAL A 68 10.49 -1.98 15.86
N SER A 69 10.38 -0.68 15.61
CA SER A 69 9.35 0.18 16.19
C SER A 69 8.57 0.89 15.09
N PHE A 70 7.27 1.02 15.26
CA PHE A 70 6.43 1.82 14.38
C PHE A 70 5.16 2.31 15.07
N VAL A 71 4.59 3.39 14.55
CA VAL A 71 3.33 3.94 15.04
C VAL A 71 2.16 3.17 14.44
N LEU A 72 1.36 2.56 15.31
CA LEU A 72 0.03 2.07 14.97
C LEU A 72 -0.96 3.24 14.99
N PRO A 73 -1.66 3.53 13.88
CA PRO A 73 -2.68 4.57 13.88
C PRO A 73 -3.86 4.14 14.76
N GLY A 74 -4.50 5.11 15.41
CA GLY A 74 -5.69 4.85 16.22
C GLY A 74 -6.85 4.30 15.37
N ARG A 75 -7.59 3.33 15.90
CA ARG A 75 -8.79 2.75 15.30
C ARG A 75 -9.79 2.38 16.38
N GLY A 76 -11.08 2.67 16.14
CA GLY A 76 -12.20 2.15 16.95
C GLY A 76 -11.98 2.20 18.47
N GLY A 77 -11.86 3.40 19.05
CA GLY A 77 -11.66 3.58 20.50
C GLY A 77 -10.23 3.38 21.01
N GLN A 78 -9.30 2.90 20.17
CA GLN A 78 -7.87 2.82 20.52
C GLN A 78 -7.12 4.05 20.00
N LYS A 79 -6.35 4.69 20.90
CA LYS A 79 -5.45 5.80 20.53
C LYS A 79 -4.28 5.28 19.69
N ALA A 80 -3.73 6.15 18.86
CA ALA A 80 -2.47 5.88 18.19
C ALA A 80 -1.38 5.61 19.24
N ARG A 81 -0.52 4.63 18.97
CA ARG A 81 0.52 4.19 19.91
C ARG A 81 1.72 3.66 19.16
N GLU A 82 2.88 3.74 19.80
CA GLU A 82 4.07 3.05 19.32
C GLU A 82 3.97 1.55 19.65
N ALA A 83 4.26 0.72 18.67
CA ALA A 83 4.43 -0.72 18.83
C ALA A 83 5.91 -1.05 18.62
N LYS A 84 6.53 -1.65 19.63
CA LYS A 84 7.89 -2.20 19.57
C LYS A 84 7.78 -3.71 19.42
N GLN A 85 8.45 -4.29 18.44
CA GLN A 85 8.46 -5.74 18.22
C GLN A 85 9.87 -6.30 18.35
N GLU A 86 9.97 -7.47 18.97
CA GLU A 86 11.15 -8.33 18.89
C GLU A 86 11.05 -9.22 17.66
N LEU A 87 12.18 -9.36 16.96
CA LEU A 87 12.29 -10.11 15.72
C LEU A 87 13.10 -11.38 15.95
N ARG A 88 12.55 -12.50 15.49
CA ARG A 88 13.16 -13.84 15.54
C ARG A 88 13.07 -14.46 14.16
N ALA A 89 14.07 -15.27 13.79
CA ALA A 89 14.04 -16.00 12.53
C ALA A 89 14.71 -17.37 12.66
N GLN A 90 14.18 -18.35 11.94
CA GLN A 90 14.81 -19.66 11.78
C GLN A 90 14.63 -20.17 10.35
N ARG A 91 15.67 -20.81 9.82
CA ARG A 91 15.60 -21.56 8.56
C ARG A 91 15.10 -22.97 8.86
N VAL A 92 14.00 -23.37 8.24
CA VAL A 92 13.37 -24.67 8.48
C VAL A 92 12.97 -25.33 7.18
N LYS A 93 13.09 -26.66 7.14
CA LYS A 93 12.54 -27.50 6.08
C LYS A 93 11.19 -28.04 6.52
N LEU A 94 10.10 -27.62 5.86
CA LEU A 94 8.75 -28.01 6.26
C LEU A 94 8.31 -29.29 5.54
N PRO A 95 8.26 -30.46 6.21
CA PRO A 95 7.90 -31.73 5.56
C PRO A 95 6.46 -31.70 5.03
N GLY A 96 5.53 -31.09 5.76
CA GLY A 96 4.13 -30.93 5.34
C GLY A 96 3.91 -29.99 4.15
N ARG A 97 4.98 -29.40 3.60
CA ARG A 97 4.95 -28.53 2.41
C ARG A 97 5.81 -29.07 1.30
N GLY A 98 5.94 -30.40 1.17
CA GLY A 98 6.78 -31.01 0.14
C GLY A 98 8.27 -30.82 0.40
N GLY A 99 8.66 -30.50 1.63
CA GLY A 99 10.06 -30.31 2.00
C GLY A 99 10.67 -29.00 1.49
N VAL A 100 9.85 -27.99 1.20
CA VAL A 100 10.34 -26.63 0.92
C VAL A 100 11.14 -26.14 2.13
N GLU A 101 12.33 -25.64 1.86
CA GLU A 101 13.17 -24.97 2.85
C GLU A 101 12.92 -23.47 2.79
N LEU A 102 12.61 -22.87 3.94
CA LEU A 102 12.20 -21.48 4.02
C LEU A 102 12.60 -20.87 5.35
N SER A 103 12.57 -19.54 5.42
CA SER A 103 12.77 -18.77 6.64
C SER A 103 11.42 -18.51 7.29
N CYS A 104 11.28 -18.92 8.55
CA CYS A 104 10.17 -18.56 9.42
C CYS A 104 10.58 -17.37 10.28
N ILE A 105 9.80 -16.30 10.21
CA ILE A 105 10.08 -15.02 10.85
C ILE A 105 8.93 -14.71 11.80
N GLU A 106 9.25 -14.45 13.07
CA GLU A 106 8.27 -13.95 14.03
C GLU A 106 8.64 -12.52 14.45
N ALA A 107 7.68 -11.60 14.30
CA ALA A 107 7.73 -10.26 14.88
C ALA A 107 6.63 -10.16 15.93
N CYS A 108 7.02 -10.13 17.20
CA CYS A 108 6.09 -10.14 18.34
C CYS A 108 6.19 -8.82 19.09
N GLU A 109 5.06 -8.16 19.27
CA GLU A 109 4.99 -6.93 20.05
C GLU A 109 5.31 -7.18 21.53
N VAL A 110 6.25 -6.41 22.05
CA VAL A 110 6.62 -6.41 23.47
C VAL A 110 5.92 -5.27 24.20
N ASN A 111 5.57 -5.52 25.46
CA ASN A 111 4.94 -4.53 26.34
C ASN A 111 3.66 -3.91 25.74
N ALA A 112 2.84 -4.72 25.05
CA ALA A 112 1.54 -4.27 24.58
C ALA A 112 0.70 -3.76 25.77
N PRO A 113 -0.05 -2.65 25.62
CA PRO A 113 -0.83 -2.09 26.72
C PRO A 113 -1.83 -3.10 27.29
N THR A 114 -2.09 -3.02 28.58
CA THR A 114 -3.05 -3.90 29.27
C THR A 114 -4.42 -3.87 28.56
N GLY A 115 -4.95 -5.06 28.26
CA GLY A 115 -6.23 -5.22 27.54
C GLY A 115 -6.13 -5.08 26.02
N VAL A 116 -4.95 -4.77 25.46
CA VAL A 116 -4.71 -4.74 24.01
C VAL A 116 -4.03 -6.03 23.57
N LYS A 117 -4.60 -6.69 22.56
CA LYS A 117 -3.97 -7.87 21.95
C LYS A 117 -2.66 -7.47 21.26
N PRO A 118 -1.53 -8.10 21.60
CA PRO A 118 -0.25 -7.77 20.98
C PRO A 118 -0.26 -8.05 19.48
N VAL A 119 0.42 -7.20 18.71
CA VAL A 119 0.64 -7.41 17.28
C VAL A 119 1.69 -8.51 17.09
N VAL A 120 1.27 -9.62 16.51
CA VAL A 120 2.15 -10.73 16.15
C VAL A 120 2.06 -11.01 14.65
N TRP A 121 3.21 -10.91 13.99
CA TRP A 121 3.40 -11.35 12.60
C TRP A 121 4.26 -12.59 12.57
N ARG A 122 3.81 -13.55 11.78
CA ARG A 122 4.44 -14.84 11.56
C ARG A 122 4.53 -14.97 10.06
N LEU A 123 5.72 -14.81 9.52
CA LEU A 123 5.96 -14.69 8.09
C LEU A 123 6.81 -15.85 7.61
N LEU A 124 6.55 -16.27 6.38
CA LEU A 124 7.30 -17.29 5.66
C LEU A 124 7.96 -16.60 4.46
N SER A 125 9.23 -16.86 4.21
CA SER A 125 9.94 -16.35 3.04
C SER A 125 10.94 -17.36 2.49
N ASN A 126 11.14 -17.40 1.17
CA ASN A 126 12.27 -18.12 0.58
C ASN A 126 13.61 -17.45 0.89
N ARG A 127 13.61 -16.14 1.17
CA ARG A 127 14.81 -15.36 1.49
C ARG A 127 15.52 -15.89 2.73
N GLU A 128 16.83 -16.03 2.65
CA GLU A 128 17.67 -16.21 3.82
C GLU A 128 17.74 -14.93 4.66
N VAL A 129 17.95 -15.11 5.96
CA VAL A 129 18.04 -14.03 6.94
C VAL A 129 19.38 -14.18 7.67
N PRO A 130 20.49 -13.74 7.06
CA PRO A 130 21.83 -13.91 7.63
C PRO A 130 22.08 -12.99 8.84
N ASP A 131 21.37 -11.87 8.93
CA ASP A 131 21.57 -10.85 9.95
C ASP A 131 20.27 -10.09 10.30
N ALA A 132 20.38 -9.24 11.32
CA ALA A 132 19.29 -8.39 11.80
C ALA A 132 18.78 -7.40 10.74
N HIS A 133 19.64 -6.94 9.84
CA HIS A 133 19.26 -5.98 8.82
C HIS A 133 18.36 -6.62 7.76
N ALA A 134 18.72 -7.81 7.27
CA ALA A 134 17.89 -8.60 6.37
C ALA A 134 16.53 -8.94 7.00
N LEU A 135 16.51 -9.22 8.30
CA LEU A 135 15.28 -9.48 9.05
C LEU A 135 14.36 -8.24 9.08
N THR A 136 14.91 -7.08 9.45
CA THR A 136 14.16 -5.82 9.47
C THR A 136 13.66 -5.45 8.06
N GLU A 137 14.45 -5.67 7.02
CA GLU A 137 14.05 -5.40 5.64
C GLU A 137 12.80 -6.22 5.24
N LEU A 138 12.74 -7.50 5.62
CA LEU A 138 11.55 -8.33 5.37
C LEU A 138 10.33 -7.81 6.13
N ILE A 139 10.49 -7.37 7.38
CA ILE A 139 9.38 -6.77 8.13
C ILE A 139 8.89 -5.49 7.46
N ASP A 140 9.78 -4.61 7.02
CA ASP A 140 9.42 -3.38 6.32
C ASP A 140 8.73 -3.64 4.98
N ARG A 141 9.16 -4.66 4.22
CA ARG A 141 8.46 -5.13 3.02
C ARG A 141 7.04 -5.62 3.35
N TYR A 142 6.87 -6.36 4.45
CA TYR A 142 5.54 -6.82 4.87
C TYR A 142 4.63 -5.65 5.32
N ARG A 143 5.19 -4.61 5.94
CA ARG A 143 4.44 -3.39 6.30
C ARG A 143 3.85 -2.69 5.08
N ALA A 144 4.52 -2.76 3.93
CA ALA A 144 4.02 -2.23 2.67
C ALA A 144 2.79 -3.00 2.11
N ARG A 145 2.45 -4.20 2.64
CA ARG A 145 1.26 -4.94 2.22
C ARG A 145 -0.01 -4.12 2.38
N TRP A 146 -0.10 -3.24 3.39
CA TRP A 146 -1.28 -2.41 3.63
C TRP A 146 -1.59 -1.44 2.48
N GLU A 147 -0.63 -1.15 1.59
CA GLU A 147 -0.85 -0.27 0.43
C GLU A 147 -1.96 -0.81 -0.50
N ILE A 148 -2.12 -2.13 -0.64
CA ILE A 148 -3.21 -2.71 -1.44
C ILE A 148 -4.58 -2.46 -0.81
N GLU A 149 -4.66 -2.42 0.51
CA GLU A 149 -5.90 -2.09 1.22
C GLU A 149 -6.25 -0.61 1.06
N MET A 150 -5.24 0.27 1.04
CA MET A 150 -5.46 1.69 0.71
C MET A 150 -5.97 1.84 -0.72
N PHE A 151 -5.42 1.10 -1.68
CA PHE A 151 -5.91 1.06 -3.06
C PHE A 151 -7.38 0.63 -3.12
N PHE A 152 -7.74 -0.50 -2.50
CA PHE A 152 -9.14 -0.95 -2.49
C PHE A 152 -10.08 -0.03 -1.71
N ASN A 153 -9.59 0.66 -0.67
CA ASN A 153 -10.35 1.69 0.02
C ASN A 153 -10.65 2.89 -0.90
N VAL A 154 -9.69 3.34 -1.70
CA VAL A 154 -9.94 4.37 -2.73
C VAL A 154 -10.96 3.85 -3.75
N PHE A 155 -10.72 2.65 -4.28
CA PHE A 155 -11.56 2.04 -5.32
C PHE A 155 -13.02 1.87 -4.87
N LYS A 156 -13.23 1.29 -3.69
CA LYS A 156 -14.57 0.99 -3.18
C LYS A 156 -15.23 2.18 -2.49
N ASN A 157 -14.52 2.89 -1.61
CA ASN A 157 -15.15 3.88 -0.75
C ASN A 157 -15.06 5.32 -1.29
N ALA A 158 -13.97 5.68 -1.96
CA ALA A 158 -13.85 6.99 -2.59
C ALA A 158 -14.56 7.00 -3.95
N CYS A 159 -14.16 6.13 -4.87
CA CYS A 159 -14.74 6.05 -6.21
C CYS A 159 -16.12 5.38 -6.25
N ARG A 160 -16.53 4.67 -5.19
CA ARG A 160 -17.86 4.05 -5.06
C ARG A 160 -18.23 3.12 -6.20
N VAL A 161 -17.25 2.33 -6.68
CA VAL A 161 -17.47 1.44 -7.84
C VAL A 161 -18.59 0.42 -7.64
N GLU A 162 -18.85 0.01 -6.40
CA GLU A 162 -19.93 -0.93 -6.05
C GLU A 162 -21.34 -0.30 -6.16
N THR A 163 -21.42 1.02 -6.36
CA THR A 163 -22.70 1.74 -6.58
C THR A 163 -23.04 1.96 -8.05
N LEU A 164 -22.14 1.57 -8.98
CA LEU A 164 -22.36 1.74 -10.41
C LEU A 164 -23.57 0.92 -10.88
N GLN A 165 -24.52 1.58 -11.53
CA GLN A 165 -25.75 0.96 -12.05
C GLN A 165 -25.65 0.68 -13.55
N LEU A 166 -24.63 -0.07 -13.97
CA LEU A 166 -24.43 -0.45 -15.37
C LEU A 166 -25.14 -1.78 -15.66
N SER A 167 -25.95 -1.82 -16.71
CA SER A 167 -26.83 -2.95 -17.02
C SER A 167 -26.16 -4.14 -17.71
N GLN A 168 -24.92 -4.00 -18.18
CA GLN A 168 -24.18 -5.04 -18.90
C GLN A 168 -22.84 -5.32 -18.23
N MET A 169 -22.49 -6.61 -18.09
CA MET A 169 -21.23 -7.05 -17.45
C MET A 169 -19.99 -6.43 -18.11
N GLU A 170 -19.94 -6.41 -19.45
CA GLU A 170 -18.84 -5.80 -20.20
C GLU A 170 -18.65 -4.31 -19.90
N ARG A 171 -19.76 -3.58 -19.63
CA ARG A 171 -19.70 -2.15 -19.25
C ARG A 171 -19.17 -2.01 -17.82
N VAL A 172 -19.59 -2.90 -16.92
CA VAL A 172 -19.06 -2.96 -15.54
C VAL A 172 -17.55 -3.21 -15.58
N GLU A 173 -17.09 -4.21 -16.31
CA GLU A 173 -15.65 -4.53 -16.42
C GLU A 173 -14.83 -3.35 -16.94
N LYS A 174 -15.27 -2.72 -18.04
CA LYS A 174 -14.60 -1.53 -18.60
C LYS A 174 -14.55 -0.38 -17.60
N ALA A 175 -15.65 -0.13 -16.88
CA ALA A 175 -15.69 0.90 -15.85
C ALA A 175 -14.73 0.57 -14.69
N LEU A 176 -14.72 -0.67 -14.21
CA LEU A 176 -13.82 -1.11 -13.15
C LEU A 176 -12.35 -0.90 -13.54
N VAL A 177 -11.95 -1.26 -14.76
CA VAL A 177 -10.57 -1.03 -15.24
C VAL A 177 -10.22 0.46 -15.21
N LEU A 178 -11.11 1.34 -15.68
CA LEU A 178 -10.87 2.79 -15.64
C LEU A 178 -10.73 3.28 -14.19
N TYR A 179 -11.64 2.87 -13.30
CA TYR A 179 -11.58 3.25 -11.90
C TYR A 179 -10.36 2.69 -11.16
N MET A 180 -9.82 1.55 -11.59
CA MET A 180 -8.57 1.01 -11.03
C MET A 180 -7.39 1.96 -11.32
N VAL A 181 -7.28 2.49 -12.54
CA VAL A 181 -6.24 3.47 -12.91
C VAL A 181 -6.39 4.75 -12.10
N VAL A 182 -7.61 5.26 -11.98
CA VAL A 182 -7.93 6.46 -11.17
C VAL A 182 -7.60 6.23 -9.70
N SER A 183 -7.97 5.08 -9.15
CA SER A 183 -7.72 4.74 -7.75
C SER A 183 -6.24 4.61 -7.45
N TRP A 184 -5.48 4.01 -8.36
CA TRP A 184 -4.03 3.97 -8.27
C TRP A 184 -3.42 5.37 -8.27
N ARG A 185 -3.88 6.27 -9.16
CA ARG A 185 -3.40 7.66 -9.21
C ARG A 185 -3.63 8.37 -7.87
N ILE A 186 -4.83 8.26 -7.31
CA ILE A 186 -5.17 8.87 -6.01
C ILE A 186 -4.33 8.27 -4.88
N ALA A 187 -4.21 6.94 -4.82
CA ALA A 187 -3.38 6.26 -3.83
C ALA A 187 -1.91 6.69 -3.92
N ARG A 188 -1.37 6.80 -5.14
CA ARG A 188 -0.01 7.28 -5.40
C ARG A 188 0.18 8.72 -4.94
N LEU A 189 -0.77 9.62 -5.25
CA LEU A 189 -0.74 11.01 -4.79
C LEU A 189 -0.75 11.07 -3.26
N MET A 190 -1.65 10.34 -2.60
CA MET A 190 -1.70 10.29 -1.13
C MET A 190 -0.38 9.82 -0.52
N ARG A 191 0.25 8.79 -1.10
CA ARG A 191 1.52 8.25 -0.62
C ARG A 191 2.66 9.25 -0.81
N LEU A 192 2.87 9.73 -2.04
CA LEU A 192 3.95 10.65 -2.37
C LEU A 192 3.79 12.01 -1.69
N GLY A 193 2.55 12.50 -1.51
CA GLY A 193 2.29 13.72 -0.77
C GLY A 193 2.75 13.65 0.69
N ARG A 194 2.84 12.45 1.28
CA ARG A 194 3.29 12.24 2.67
C ARG A 194 4.78 11.93 2.76
N THR A 195 5.30 11.10 1.84
CA THR A 195 6.70 10.64 1.88
C THR A 195 7.66 11.60 1.19
N CYS A 196 7.16 12.36 0.21
CA CYS A 196 7.95 13.25 -0.63
C CYS A 196 7.18 14.57 -0.87
N PRO A 197 6.82 15.31 0.21
CA PRO A 197 5.92 16.45 0.14
C PRO A 197 6.45 17.60 -0.73
N ASP A 198 7.77 17.76 -0.78
CA ASP A 198 8.46 18.87 -1.44
C ASP A 198 8.76 18.62 -2.93
N LEU A 199 8.35 17.47 -3.48
CA LEU A 199 8.48 17.20 -4.91
C LEU A 199 7.79 18.28 -5.75
N ASP A 200 8.33 18.57 -6.93
CA ASP A 200 7.67 19.44 -7.89
C ASP A 200 6.36 18.79 -8.35
N ALA A 201 5.23 19.52 -8.19
CA ALA A 201 3.92 19.01 -8.58
C ALA A 201 3.81 18.74 -10.10
N SER A 202 4.59 19.41 -10.93
CA SER A 202 4.61 19.19 -12.39
C SER A 202 5.07 17.80 -12.81
N LEU A 203 5.71 17.05 -11.91
CA LEU A 203 6.05 15.64 -12.15
C LEU A 203 4.81 14.73 -12.21
N LEU A 204 3.70 15.13 -11.56
CA LEU A 204 2.49 14.31 -11.40
C LEU A 204 1.20 14.97 -11.90
N PHE A 205 1.25 16.27 -12.23
CA PHE A 205 0.11 17.05 -12.69
C PHE A 205 0.46 17.85 -13.94
N GLU A 206 -0.44 17.82 -14.91
CA GLU A 206 -0.34 18.64 -16.10
C GLU A 206 -0.55 20.13 -15.79
N ALA A 207 -0.11 21.01 -16.70
CA ALA A 207 -0.21 22.46 -16.51
C ALA A 207 -1.63 22.94 -16.19
N ASP A 208 -2.64 22.36 -16.85
CA ASP A 208 -4.05 22.68 -16.59
C ASP A 208 -4.56 22.08 -15.28
N GLU A 209 -4.06 20.90 -14.87
CA GLU A 209 -4.37 20.31 -13.57
C GLU A 209 -3.74 21.09 -12.41
N ILE A 210 -2.64 21.81 -12.66
CA ILE A 210 -2.08 22.78 -11.72
C ILE A 210 -2.91 24.07 -11.72
N HIS A 211 -3.34 24.54 -12.89
CA HIS A 211 -4.06 25.80 -13.03
C HIS A 211 -5.50 25.74 -12.51
N GLY A 212 -6.24 24.67 -12.81
CA GLY A 212 -7.64 24.48 -12.43
C GLY A 212 -7.93 24.71 -10.94
N PRO A 213 -7.19 24.09 -10.01
CA PRO A 213 -7.37 24.34 -8.57
C PRO A 213 -7.20 25.81 -8.16
N HIS A 214 -6.28 26.54 -8.79
CA HIS A 214 -6.05 27.95 -8.52
C HIS A 214 -7.23 28.80 -9.00
N VAL A 215 -7.75 28.52 -10.20
CA VAL A 215 -8.97 29.17 -10.73
C VAL A 215 -10.16 28.93 -9.81
N LEU A 216 -10.42 27.67 -9.44
CA LEU A 216 -11.52 27.29 -8.55
C LEU A 216 -11.39 27.91 -7.15
N SER A 217 -10.15 28.14 -6.70
CA SER A 217 -9.86 28.79 -5.42
C SER A 217 -9.77 30.32 -5.52
N LYS A 218 -10.00 30.92 -6.70
CA LYS A 218 -9.82 32.35 -6.98
C LYS A 218 -8.43 32.87 -6.59
N LYS A 219 -7.40 32.04 -6.78
CA LYS A 219 -5.99 32.37 -6.50
C LYS A 219 -5.25 32.65 -7.81
N PRO A 220 -4.25 33.56 -7.80
CA PRO A 220 -3.44 33.79 -8.98
C PRO A 220 -2.68 32.52 -9.37
N ARG A 221 -2.45 32.36 -10.68
CA ARG A 221 -1.61 31.28 -11.20
C ARG A 221 -0.21 31.37 -10.57
N PRO A 222 0.36 30.28 -10.04
CA PRO A 222 1.63 30.34 -9.36
C PRO A 222 2.76 30.59 -10.38
N LYS A 223 3.69 31.50 -10.05
CA LYS A 223 4.84 31.84 -10.91
C LYS A 223 5.91 30.74 -10.93
N LYS A 224 5.97 29.93 -9.88
CA LYS A 224 6.82 28.75 -9.76
C LYS A 224 5.94 27.53 -9.52
N PRO A 225 6.31 26.33 -9.99
CA PRO A 225 5.56 25.13 -9.68
C PRO A 225 5.40 24.96 -8.16
N PRO A 226 4.17 24.74 -7.68
CA PRO A 226 3.94 24.42 -6.27
C PRO A 226 4.53 23.05 -5.92
N THR A 227 4.75 22.83 -4.63
CA THR A 227 5.13 21.50 -4.14
C THR A 227 3.96 20.52 -4.27
N LEU A 228 4.26 19.22 -4.30
CA LEU A 228 3.29 18.16 -4.41
C LEU A 228 2.28 18.20 -3.25
N ASN A 229 2.73 18.41 -2.01
CA ASN A 229 1.82 18.46 -0.86
C ASN A 229 0.93 19.72 -0.90
N GLN A 230 1.45 20.87 -1.35
CA GLN A 230 0.63 22.08 -1.54
C GLN A 230 -0.50 21.84 -2.55
N MET A 231 -0.19 21.17 -3.67
CA MET A 231 -1.21 20.82 -4.66
C MET A 231 -2.22 19.84 -4.12
N ILE A 232 -1.78 18.74 -3.49
CA ILE A 232 -2.69 17.74 -2.91
C ILE A 232 -3.63 18.38 -1.89
N ARG A 233 -3.13 19.26 -1.02
CA ARG A 233 -3.96 19.96 -0.03
C ARG A 233 -4.94 20.91 -0.71
N MET A 234 -4.53 21.66 -1.72
CA MET A 234 -5.42 22.55 -2.47
C MET A 234 -6.56 21.78 -3.15
N ILE A 235 -6.22 20.69 -3.84
CA ILE A 235 -7.20 19.81 -4.49
C ILE A 235 -8.13 19.20 -3.45
N ALA A 236 -7.59 18.68 -2.35
CA ALA A 236 -8.40 18.10 -1.29
C ALA A 236 -9.35 19.13 -0.64
N SER A 237 -8.95 20.39 -0.51
CA SER A 237 -9.82 21.46 0.00
C SER A 237 -11.02 21.72 -0.90
N LEU A 238 -10.86 21.59 -2.22
CA LEU A 238 -11.99 21.61 -3.16
C LEU A 238 -12.94 20.41 -2.93
N GLY A 239 -12.43 19.31 -2.41
CA GLY A 239 -13.21 18.15 -1.99
C GLY A 239 -13.67 18.16 -0.53
N GLY A 240 -13.52 19.28 0.19
CA GLY A 240 -14.02 19.46 1.56
C GLY A 240 -13.00 19.23 2.68
N PHE A 241 -11.70 19.11 2.37
CA PHE A 241 -10.65 19.10 3.40
C PHE A 241 -10.42 20.50 3.98
N LEU A 242 -10.75 20.69 5.26
CA LEU A 242 -10.67 21.98 5.94
C LEU A 242 -9.23 22.40 6.25
N GLY A 243 -8.37 21.43 6.61
CA GLY A 243 -6.96 21.67 6.84
C GLY A 243 -6.67 22.45 8.12
N HIS A 244 -7.50 22.29 9.15
CA HIS A 244 -7.26 22.90 10.46
C HIS A 244 -6.05 22.27 11.15
N LYS A 245 -5.52 22.98 12.15
CA LYS A 245 -4.42 22.48 12.99
C LYS A 245 -4.87 21.19 13.70
N GLY A 246 -4.26 20.07 13.33
CA GLY A 246 -4.57 18.75 13.89
C GLY A 246 -5.38 17.82 12.99
N ASP A 247 -5.93 18.31 11.86
CA ASP A 247 -6.69 17.47 10.90
C ASP A 247 -5.80 16.41 10.21
N GLY A 248 -4.48 16.60 10.24
CA GLY A 248 -3.51 15.71 9.63
C GLY A 248 -3.42 15.90 8.11
N GLU A 249 -3.48 14.78 7.39
CA GLU A 249 -3.29 14.72 5.93
C GLU A 249 -4.60 14.40 5.21
N PRO A 250 -4.81 14.93 3.98
CA PRO A 250 -5.96 14.59 3.17
C PRO A 250 -6.21 13.08 3.01
N GLY A 251 -7.50 12.72 2.96
CA GLY A 251 -7.96 11.36 2.75
C GLY A 251 -8.38 11.06 1.31
N ALA A 252 -8.62 9.78 1.01
CA ALA A 252 -9.03 9.31 -0.31
C ALA A 252 -10.29 10.01 -0.84
N LYS A 253 -11.32 10.16 0.00
CA LYS A 253 -12.60 10.77 -0.38
C LYS A 253 -12.43 12.25 -0.77
N THR A 254 -11.75 13.03 0.05
CA THR A 254 -11.53 14.47 -0.21
C THR A 254 -10.68 14.67 -1.46
N LEU A 255 -9.67 13.83 -1.68
CA LEU A 255 -8.83 13.92 -2.86
C LEU A 255 -9.57 13.50 -4.14
N TRP A 256 -10.38 12.44 -4.08
CA TRP A 256 -11.24 12.01 -5.18
C TRP A 256 -12.20 13.12 -5.63
N ILE A 257 -13.00 13.66 -4.70
CA ILE A 257 -13.97 14.74 -5.00
C ILE A 257 -13.24 15.97 -5.53
N GLY A 258 -12.11 16.33 -4.91
CA GLY A 258 -11.26 17.41 -5.39
C GLY A 258 -10.81 17.22 -6.83
N MET A 259 -10.28 16.04 -7.16
CA MET A 259 -9.82 15.72 -8.52
C MET A 259 -10.95 15.79 -9.54
N GLN A 260 -12.18 15.34 -9.21
CA GLN A 260 -13.33 15.49 -10.12
C GLN A 260 -13.58 16.95 -10.48
N ARG A 261 -13.61 17.85 -9.47
CA ARG A 261 -13.79 19.29 -9.69
C ARG A 261 -12.65 19.89 -10.52
N VAL A 262 -11.42 19.42 -10.30
CA VAL A 262 -10.26 19.85 -11.08
C VAL A 262 -10.40 19.45 -12.54
N MET A 263 -10.87 18.23 -12.82
CA MET A 263 -11.10 17.80 -14.20
C MET A 263 -12.15 18.66 -14.91
N ASP A 264 -13.23 19.04 -14.22
CA ASP A 264 -14.24 19.97 -14.77
C ASP A 264 -13.61 21.32 -15.14
N ALA A 265 -12.71 21.84 -14.29
CA ALA A 265 -11.99 23.08 -14.56
C ALA A 265 -10.98 22.94 -15.70
N VAL A 266 -10.26 21.81 -15.78
CA VAL A 266 -9.31 21.52 -16.87
C VAL A 266 -10.04 21.53 -18.21
N ILE A 267 -11.15 20.79 -18.32
CA ILE A 267 -11.97 20.74 -19.54
C ILE A 267 -12.44 22.15 -19.91
N THR A 268 -12.94 22.91 -18.94
CA THR A 268 -13.38 24.29 -19.16
C THR A 268 -12.24 25.19 -19.65
N ILE A 269 -11.05 25.09 -19.05
CA ILE A 269 -9.87 25.87 -19.46
C ILE A 269 -9.46 25.54 -20.90
N GLN A 270 -9.50 24.26 -21.27
CA GLN A 270 -9.17 23.81 -22.62
C GLN A 270 -10.18 24.34 -23.64
N ILE A 271 -11.48 24.19 -23.36
CA ILE A 271 -12.57 24.72 -24.19
C ILE A 271 -12.43 26.24 -24.43
N LEU A 272 -12.15 27.01 -23.36
CA LEU A 272 -11.99 28.46 -23.48
C LEU A 272 -10.69 28.86 -24.22
N ARG A 273 -9.62 28.08 -24.09
CA ARG A 273 -8.35 28.31 -24.80
C ARG A 273 -8.49 28.03 -26.29
N ASP A 274 -9.19 26.97 -26.64
CA ASP A 274 -9.33 26.51 -28.02
C ASP A 274 -10.37 27.31 -28.82
N GLY A 275 -11.04 28.27 -28.18
CA GLY A 275 -11.98 29.18 -28.82
C GLY A 275 -13.31 28.51 -29.11
N TYR A 276 -14.01 28.06 -28.06
CA TYR A 276 -15.35 27.47 -28.17
C TYR A 276 -16.33 28.41 -28.87
N ASP A 277 -16.65 28.08 -30.11
CA ASP A 277 -17.65 28.79 -30.91
C ASP A 277 -19.05 28.31 -30.52
N THR A 278 -19.84 29.20 -29.93
CA THR A 278 -21.21 28.94 -29.49
C THR A 278 -22.24 29.29 -30.55
N SER A 279 -21.85 29.55 -31.80
CA SER A 279 -22.81 29.79 -32.89
C SER A 279 -23.54 28.49 -33.22
N VAL A 280 -24.68 28.28 -32.54
CA VAL A 280 -25.78 27.38 -32.93
C VAL A 280 -26.91 28.23 -33.48
#